data_AF-A0A4P8ED83-F1
#
_entry.id   AF-A0A4P8ED83-F1
#
_cell.length_a   1.000
_cell.length_b   1.000
_cell.length_c   1.000
_cell.angle_alpha   90.00
_cell.angle_beta   90.00
_cell.angle_gamma   90.00
#
_symmetry.space_group_name_H-M   'P 1'
#
loop_
_entity.id
_entity.type
_entity.pdbx_description
1 polymer ?
#
loop_
_entity_poly.entity_id
_entity_poly.type
_entity_poly.pdbx_seq_one_letter_code
_entity_poly.pdbx_strand_id
1 'polypeptide(L)'
;MKPQSRRDAWSAQQTSGTKRQCDEEETPKSYKLYYAPASASLGVRVILEEIGAHYELLPTNIEMDKSRSQSHLALNPNGWVPVLIWGENAMYECAAITIFLCDRHPEAKLAPAVHEPERGLFLQTLVYFSSAVQNAFQLDYYPDRFADTPATEPR
;
A
#
# COMPACT_ATOMS: atom_id res chain seq x y z
N MET A 1 -20.29 -47.19 -66.29
CA MET A 1 -19.46 -47.99 -65.35
C MET A 1 -19.55 -47.36 -63.97
N LYS A 2 -20.29 -47.99 -63.05
CA LYS A 2 -20.01 -47.98 -61.60
C LYS A 2 -19.32 -49.33 -61.31
N PRO A 3 -18.50 -49.55 -60.26
CA PRO A 3 -18.85 -49.12 -58.89
C PRO A 3 -17.71 -48.92 -57.85
N GLN A 4 -18.18 -48.50 -56.66
CA GLN A 4 -17.70 -48.89 -55.33
C GLN A 4 -16.39 -48.25 -54.81
N SER A 5 -16.27 -47.85 -53.54
CA SER A 5 -17.06 -48.19 -52.36
C SER A 5 -16.82 -47.13 -51.25
N ARG A 6 -17.88 -46.67 -50.56
CA ARG A 6 -18.27 -47.06 -49.18
C ARG A 6 -17.30 -46.51 -48.12
N ARG A 7 -17.68 -45.83 -47.04
CA ARG A 7 -18.91 -45.77 -46.20
C ARG A 7 -18.73 -44.50 -45.33
N ASP A 8 -19.71 -43.63 -45.22
CA ASP A 8 -20.82 -43.64 -44.25
C ASP A 8 -20.40 -43.17 -42.84
N ALA A 9 -21.03 -42.06 -42.41
CA ALA A 9 -21.54 -41.73 -41.06
C ALA A 9 -21.43 -40.20 -40.84
N TRP A 10 -22.52 -39.47 -41.02
CA TRP A 10 -23.52 -39.13 -39.99
C TRP A 10 -23.09 -37.97 -39.07
N SER A 11 -23.73 -36.82 -39.34
CA SER A 11 -24.26 -35.76 -38.46
C SER A 11 -23.68 -35.55 -37.06
N ALA A 12 -23.40 -34.29 -36.70
CA ALA A 12 -24.26 -33.52 -35.79
C ALA A 12 -23.67 -32.13 -35.45
N GLN A 13 -24.55 -31.12 -35.55
CA GLN A 13 -24.77 -30.01 -34.61
C GLN A 13 -23.62 -29.07 -34.19
N GLN A 14 -23.84 -27.78 -34.52
CA GLN A 14 -23.81 -26.59 -33.65
C GLN A 14 -22.68 -26.53 -32.58
N THR A 15 -21.90 -25.47 -32.53
CA THR A 15 -22.33 -24.27 -31.77
C THR A 15 -21.44 -23.05 -32.06
N SER A 16 -22.08 -21.90 -31.92
CA SER A 16 -21.55 -20.55 -31.94
C SER A 16 -20.29 -20.37 -31.08
N GLY A 17 -19.16 -20.01 -31.71
CA GLY A 17 -17.97 -19.54 -31.01
C GLY A 17 -18.05 -18.05 -30.74
N THR A 18 -18.49 -17.69 -29.53
CA THR A 18 -18.32 -16.36 -28.95
C THR A 18 -16.85 -15.95 -29.00
N LYS A 19 -16.55 -14.79 -29.60
CA LYS A 19 -15.22 -14.18 -29.55
C LYS A 19 -14.87 -13.93 -28.08
N ARG A 20 -13.81 -14.57 -27.60
CA ARG A 20 -13.18 -14.25 -26.33
C ARG A 20 -12.69 -12.81 -26.40
N GLN A 21 -13.26 -11.97 -25.54
CA GLN A 21 -12.79 -10.63 -25.27
C GLN A 21 -11.37 -10.74 -24.71
N CYS A 22 -10.44 -10.00 -25.30
CA CYS A 22 -9.05 -9.97 -24.86
C CYS A 22 -9.03 -9.38 -23.45
N ASP A 23 -8.42 -10.12 -22.53
CA ASP A 23 -8.16 -9.65 -21.18
C ASP A 23 -7.38 -8.33 -21.29
N GLU A 24 -7.95 -7.25 -20.76
CA GLU A 24 -7.22 -6.01 -20.51
C GLU A 24 -6.12 -6.37 -19.52
N GLU A 25 -4.85 -6.37 -19.97
CA GLU A 25 -3.70 -6.43 -19.07
C GLU A 25 -3.82 -5.25 -18.10
N GLU A 26 -4.33 -5.52 -16.90
CA GLU A 26 -4.40 -4.57 -15.79
C GLU A 26 -2.94 -4.16 -15.53
N THR A 27 -2.56 -2.95 -15.94
CA THR A 27 -1.22 -2.42 -15.66
C THR A 27 -0.93 -2.63 -14.18
N PRO A 28 0.21 -3.25 -13.81
CA PRO A 28 0.50 -3.52 -12.41
C PRO A 28 0.31 -2.23 -11.62
N LYS A 29 -0.51 -2.27 -10.56
CA LYS A 29 -0.84 -1.11 -9.72
C LYS A 29 0.46 -0.52 -9.18
N SER A 30 1.01 0.47 -9.88
CA SER A 30 2.29 1.07 -9.53
C SER A 30 2.05 2.12 -8.45
N TYR A 31 2.66 1.92 -7.29
CA TYR A 31 2.62 2.88 -6.20
C TYR A 31 3.81 3.85 -6.29
N LYS A 32 3.69 5.01 -5.65
CA LYS A 32 4.85 5.84 -5.28
C LYS A 32 4.79 6.17 -3.81
N LEU A 33 5.93 6.24 -3.15
CA LEU A 33 6.02 6.50 -1.72
C LEU A 33 7.01 7.62 -1.44
N TYR A 34 6.53 8.75 -0.91
CA TYR A 34 7.41 9.72 -0.28
C TYR A 34 7.98 9.13 1.01
N TYR A 35 9.30 9.11 1.12
CA TYR A 35 10.01 8.44 2.19
C TYR A 35 11.24 9.21 2.65
N ALA A 36 11.64 8.95 3.90
CA ALA A 36 12.95 9.32 4.42
C ALA A 36 13.52 8.15 5.25
N PRO A 37 14.85 7.93 5.25
CA PRO A 37 15.48 6.96 6.15
C PRO A 37 15.09 7.18 7.61
N ALA A 38 15.03 6.10 8.40
CA ALA A 38 14.71 6.12 9.83
C ALA A 38 13.39 6.88 10.17
N SER A 39 12.37 6.73 9.33
CA SER A 39 11.05 7.33 9.55
C SER A 39 9.92 6.30 9.45
N ALA A 40 8.70 6.72 9.81
CA ALA A 40 7.51 5.87 9.74
C ALA A 40 7.23 5.32 8.32
N SER A 41 7.79 5.91 7.26
CA SER A 41 7.65 5.39 5.90
C SER A 41 8.25 4.00 5.70
N LEU A 42 9.15 3.55 6.60
CA LEU A 42 9.66 2.18 6.56
C LEU A 42 8.54 1.14 6.72
N GLY A 43 7.55 1.41 7.58
CA GLY A 43 6.42 0.50 7.79
C GLY A 43 5.62 0.28 6.50
N VAL A 44 5.28 1.37 5.80
CA VAL A 44 4.59 1.31 4.50
C VAL A 44 5.44 0.60 3.45
N ARG A 45 6.75 0.86 3.42
CA ARG A 45 7.66 0.19 2.49
C ARG A 45 7.66 -1.32 2.72
N VAL A 46 7.72 -1.79 3.97
CA VAL A 46 7.63 -3.23 4.28
C VAL A 46 6.33 -3.81 3.74
N ILE A 47 5.18 -3.15 3.96
CA ILE A 47 3.91 -3.63 3.41
C ILE A 47 3.94 -3.73 1.88
N LEU A 48 4.49 -2.73 1.19
CA LEU A 48 4.62 -2.75 -0.29
C LEU A 48 5.48 -3.92 -0.79
N GLU A 49 6.56 -4.26 -0.06
CA GLU A 49 7.40 -5.43 -0.36
C GLU A 49 6.64 -6.74 -0.10
N GLU A 50 5.96 -6.87 1.05
CA GLU A 50 5.23 -8.09 1.43
C GLU A 50 4.06 -8.41 0.49
N ILE A 51 3.37 -7.39 -0.04
CA ILE A 51 2.32 -7.58 -1.05
C ILE A 51 2.88 -7.79 -2.47
N GLY A 52 4.21 -7.71 -2.65
CA GLY A 52 4.88 -7.86 -3.95
C GLY A 52 4.52 -6.78 -4.96
N ALA A 53 4.14 -5.58 -4.51
CA ALA A 53 3.72 -4.51 -5.41
C ALA A 53 4.92 -3.79 -6.02
N HIS A 54 4.78 -3.36 -7.27
CA HIS A 54 5.74 -2.43 -7.88
C HIS A 54 5.55 -1.02 -7.31
N TYR A 55 6.64 -0.38 -6.90
CA TYR A 55 6.58 0.99 -6.40
C TYR A 55 7.86 1.79 -6.68
N GLU A 56 7.70 3.11 -6.73
CA GLU A 56 8.80 4.08 -6.81
C GLU A 56 8.99 4.77 -5.45
N LEU A 57 10.25 4.89 -5.01
CA LEU A 57 10.60 5.66 -3.82
C LEU A 57 10.91 7.11 -4.19
N LEU A 58 10.19 8.04 -3.58
CA LEU A 58 10.37 9.48 -3.74
C LEU A 58 11.08 10.03 -2.49
N PRO A 59 12.39 10.30 -2.53
CA PRO A 59 13.11 10.76 -1.35
C PRO A 59 12.68 12.18 -0.94
N THR A 60 12.59 12.41 0.36
CA THR A 60 12.38 13.73 0.97
C THR A 60 13.17 13.84 2.28
N ASN A 61 13.04 14.96 3.00
CA ASN A 61 13.67 15.18 4.30
C ASN A 61 12.63 15.25 5.44
N ILE A 62 13.10 14.98 6.66
CA ILE A 62 12.30 15.08 7.90
C ILE A 62 12.85 16.12 8.87
N GLU A 63 13.93 16.81 8.50
CA GLU A 63 14.56 17.86 9.28
C GLU A 63 13.62 19.07 9.39
N MET A 64 13.44 19.62 10.59
CA MET A 64 12.44 20.66 10.83
C MET A 64 12.75 22.00 10.16
N ASP A 65 14.04 22.28 9.93
CA ASP A 65 14.55 23.51 9.31
C ASP A 65 14.59 23.44 7.77
N LYS A 66 14.38 22.26 7.18
CA LYS A 66 14.35 22.07 5.73
C LYS A 66 12.94 22.00 5.20
N SER A 67 12.67 22.80 4.17
CA SER A 67 11.38 22.74 3.47
C SER A 67 11.28 21.45 2.65
N ARG A 68 10.04 21.00 2.44
CA ARG A 68 9.70 19.89 1.54
C ARG A 68 9.42 20.45 0.15
N SER A 69 9.47 19.60 -0.88
CA SER A 69 9.12 20.04 -2.24
C SER A 69 7.66 20.50 -2.32
N GLN A 70 7.38 21.44 -3.23
CA GLN A 70 6.00 21.89 -3.48
C GLN A 70 5.09 20.73 -3.89
N SER A 71 5.61 19.73 -4.62
CA SER A 71 4.87 18.54 -5.01
C SER A 71 4.49 17.66 -3.81
N HIS A 72 5.34 17.55 -2.79
CA HIS A 72 5.03 16.82 -1.56
C HIS A 72 4.01 17.60 -0.72
N LEU A 73 4.23 18.90 -0.54
CA LEU A 73 3.34 19.77 0.25
C LEU A 73 1.94 19.90 -0.36
N ALA A 74 1.81 19.84 -1.69
CA ALA A 74 0.53 19.82 -2.37
C ALA A 74 -0.31 18.57 -2.02
N LEU A 75 0.34 17.45 -1.67
CA LEU A 75 -0.33 16.21 -1.28
C LEU A 75 -0.55 16.10 0.23
N ASN A 76 0.43 16.55 1.02
CA ASN A 76 0.35 16.59 2.48
C ASN A 76 0.85 17.96 2.97
N PRO A 77 -0.06 18.91 3.28
CA PRO A 77 0.32 20.23 3.77
C PRO A 77 1.15 20.21 5.07
N ASN A 78 1.08 19.12 5.85
CA ASN A 78 1.90 18.97 7.05
C ASN A 78 3.37 18.67 6.73
N GLY A 79 3.70 18.26 5.50
CA GLY A 79 5.07 17.95 5.06
C GLY A 79 5.68 16.69 5.67
N TRP A 80 4.88 15.86 6.33
CA TRP A 80 5.33 14.59 6.92
C TRP A 80 5.29 13.44 5.91
N VAL A 81 6.04 12.39 6.25
CA VAL A 81 6.04 11.09 5.56
C VAL A 81 5.47 10.03 6.50
N PRO A 82 4.88 8.94 5.97
CA PRO A 82 4.72 8.61 4.55
C PRO A 82 3.60 9.36 3.81
N VAL A 83 3.75 9.46 2.48
CA VAL A 83 2.66 9.76 1.53
C VAL A 83 2.68 8.70 0.44
N LEU A 84 1.59 7.94 0.31
CA LEU A 84 1.41 6.93 -0.73
C LEU A 84 0.61 7.53 -1.89
N ILE A 85 1.02 7.25 -3.12
CA ILE A 85 0.36 7.68 -4.37
C ILE A 85 0.00 6.44 -5.19
N TRP A 86 -1.19 6.42 -5.78
CA TRP A 86 -1.62 5.40 -6.74
C TRP A 86 -2.53 6.02 -7.81
N GLY A 87 -2.13 5.93 -9.08
CA GLY A 87 -2.78 6.66 -10.16
C GLY A 87 -2.81 8.17 -9.86
N GLU A 88 -3.99 8.77 -9.84
CA GLU A 88 -4.21 10.19 -9.53
C GLU A 88 -4.52 10.45 -8.04
N ASN A 89 -4.53 9.40 -7.21
CA ASN A 89 -4.89 9.49 -5.80
C ASN A 89 -3.64 9.52 -4.92
N ALA A 90 -3.78 10.12 -3.74
CA ALA A 90 -2.76 10.06 -2.69
C ALA A 90 -3.39 10.00 -1.31
N MET A 91 -2.66 9.44 -0.36
CA MET A 91 -3.01 9.49 1.06
C MET A 91 -1.76 9.54 1.93
N TYR A 92 -1.92 10.08 3.13
CA TYR A 92 -0.92 10.08 4.20
C TYR A 92 -1.53 9.43 5.46
N GLU A 93 -0.75 9.36 6.54
CA GLU A 93 -0.97 8.54 7.74
C GLU A 93 -0.57 7.07 7.55
N CYS A 94 0.49 6.65 8.27
CA CYS A 94 1.05 5.31 8.14
C CYS A 94 0.01 4.22 8.44
N ALA A 95 -0.76 4.34 9.52
CA ALA A 95 -1.79 3.36 9.89
C ALA A 95 -2.90 3.25 8.83
N ALA A 96 -3.35 4.39 8.29
CA ALA A 96 -4.38 4.42 7.25
C ALA A 96 -3.87 3.77 5.95
N ILE A 97 -2.63 4.07 5.55
CA ILE A 97 -1.99 3.46 4.39
C ILE A 97 -1.86 1.94 4.57
N THR A 98 -1.44 1.47 5.75
CA THR A 98 -1.34 0.03 6.03
C THR A 98 -2.68 -0.66 5.87
N ILE A 99 -3.75 -0.13 6.46
CA ILE A 99 -5.10 -0.69 6.32
C ILE A 99 -5.52 -0.72 4.85
N PHE A 100 -5.34 0.40 4.14
CA PHE A 100 -5.68 0.53 2.73
C PHE A 100 -4.97 -0.51 1.85
N LEU A 101 -3.65 -0.69 2.03
CA LEU A 101 -2.87 -1.66 1.27
C LEU A 101 -3.29 -3.10 1.59
N CYS A 102 -3.47 -3.45 2.87
CA CYS A 102 -3.92 -4.79 3.26
C CYS A 102 -5.32 -5.12 2.68
N ASP A 103 -6.25 -4.16 2.70
CA ASP A 103 -7.60 -4.36 2.17
C ASP A 103 -7.64 -4.41 0.64
N ARG A 104 -6.72 -3.69 -0.04
CA ARG A 104 -6.59 -3.69 -1.50
C ARG A 104 -5.87 -4.92 -2.04
N HIS A 105 -5.12 -5.61 -1.18
CA HIS A 105 -4.34 -6.81 -1.46
C HIS A 105 -4.67 -7.95 -0.47
N PRO A 106 -5.94 -8.40 -0.41
CA PRO A 106 -6.36 -9.43 0.55
C PRO A 106 -5.65 -10.77 0.33
N GLU A 107 -5.14 -11.03 -0.87
CA GLU A 107 -4.36 -12.23 -1.22
C GLU A 107 -3.08 -12.38 -0.38
N ALA A 108 -2.50 -11.27 0.09
CA ALA A 108 -1.30 -11.26 0.92
C ALA A 108 -1.57 -11.65 2.38
N LYS A 109 -2.85 -11.65 2.82
CA LYS A 109 -3.28 -12.08 4.17
C LYS A 109 -2.52 -11.39 5.32
N LEU A 110 -2.17 -10.11 5.14
CA LEU A 110 -1.43 -9.31 6.13
C LEU A 110 -2.34 -8.73 7.23
N ALA A 111 -3.66 -8.79 7.07
CA ALA A 111 -4.64 -8.36 8.06
C ALA A 111 -5.87 -9.29 8.02
N PRO A 112 -6.60 -9.41 9.14
CA PRO A 112 -7.92 -10.05 9.13
C PRO A 112 -8.85 -9.36 8.14
N ALA A 113 -9.71 -10.12 7.47
CA ALA A 113 -10.72 -9.57 6.59
C ALA A 113 -11.71 -8.68 7.36
N VAL A 114 -12.35 -7.74 6.67
CA VAL A 114 -13.25 -6.75 7.31
C VAL A 114 -14.39 -7.40 8.11
N HIS A 115 -14.82 -8.60 7.73
CA HIS A 115 -15.91 -9.33 8.37
C HIS A 115 -15.44 -10.35 9.43
N GLU A 116 -14.14 -10.51 9.63
CA GLU A 116 -13.59 -11.44 10.63
C GLU A 116 -13.60 -10.81 12.04
N PRO A 117 -13.91 -11.59 13.09
CA PRO A 117 -13.98 -11.08 14.46
C PRO A 117 -12.64 -10.51 14.96
N GLU A 118 -11.51 -10.98 14.45
CA GLU A 118 -10.16 -10.53 14.80
C GLU A 118 -9.85 -9.11 14.28
N ARG A 119 -10.63 -8.60 13.31
CA ARG A 119 -10.42 -7.28 12.71
C ARG A 119 -10.44 -6.16 13.74
N GLY A 120 -11.30 -6.27 14.75
CA GLY A 120 -11.41 -5.29 15.82
C GLY A 120 -10.09 -5.13 16.60
N LEU A 121 -9.47 -6.25 16.98
CA LEU A 121 -8.19 -6.25 17.68
C LEU A 121 -7.07 -5.72 16.78
N PHE A 122 -7.03 -6.13 15.50
CA PHE A 122 -6.06 -5.61 14.54
C PHE A 122 -6.10 -4.08 14.44
N LEU A 123 -7.28 -3.51 14.24
CA LEU A 123 -7.46 -2.05 14.13
C LEU A 123 -7.11 -1.34 15.44
N GLN A 124 -7.57 -1.87 16.58
CA GLN A 124 -7.27 -1.32 17.89
C GLN A 124 -5.75 -1.28 18.14
N THR A 125 -5.05 -2.38 17.89
CA THR A 125 -3.60 -2.46 18.07
C THR A 125 -2.90 -1.49 17.13
N LEU A 126 -3.23 -1.46 15.84
CA LEU A 126 -2.58 -0.58 14.88
C LEU A 126 -2.73 0.90 15.25
N VAL A 127 -3.94 1.33 15.65
CA VAL A 127 -4.20 2.70 16.08
C VAL A 127 -3.50 3.01 17.41
N TYR A 128 -3.48 2.09 18.36
CA TYR A 128 -2.74 2.25 19.62
C TYR A 128 -1.23 2.46 19.37
N PHE A 129 -0.64 1.68 18.45
CA PHE A 129 0.77 1.86 18.08
C PHE A 129 1.03 3.23 17.45
N SER A 130 0.16 3.66 16.54
CA SER A 130 0.32 4.95 15.84
C SER A 130 0.08 6.18 16.73
N SER A 131 -0.79 6.07 17.74
CA SER A 131 -1.25 7.24 18.52
C SER A 131 -0.70 7.32 19.95
N ALA A 132 -0.34 6.19 20.54
CA ALA A 132 0.18 6.15 21.91
C ALA A 132 1.65 5.73 21.92
N VAL A 133 1.97 4.57 21.34
CA VAL A 133 3.33 4.00 21.40
C VAL A 133 4.32 4.88 20.62
N GLN A 134 3.99 5.28 19.39
CA GLN A 134 4.85 6.15 18.60
C GLN A 134 5.11 7.49 19.30
N ASN A 135 4.11 8.06 19.96
CA ASN A 135 4.24 9.31 20.72
C ASN A 135 5.14 9.15 21.94
N ALA A 136 5.04 8.03 22.66
CA ALA A 136 5.96 7.73 23.77
C ALA A 136 7.42 7.68 23.28
N PHE A 137 7.69 7.03 22.14
CA PHE A 137 9.03 6.98 21.56
C PHE A 137 9.55 8.33 21.04
N GLN A 138 8.70 9.34 20.84
CA GLN A 138 9.20 10.69 20.48
C GLN A 138 10.05 11.30 21.59
N LEU A 139 9.80 10.94 22.86
CA LEU A 139 10.60 11.40 23.99
C LEU A 139 12.05 10.90 23.90
N ASP A 140 12.27 9.71 23.34
CA ASP A 140 13.61 9.13 23.19
C ASP A 140 14.28 9.56 21.87
N TYR A 141 13.51 9.64 20.77
CA TYR A 141 14.07 9.97 19.45
C TYR A 141 14.32 11.47 19.25
N TYR A 142 13.51 12.32 19.89
CA TYR A 142 13.57 13.78 19.75
C TYR A 142 13.41 14.47 21.11
N PRO A 143 14.26 14.14 22.11
CA PRO A 143 14.15 14.69 23.46
C PRO A 143 14.30 16.21 23.48
N ASP A 144 15.06 16.76 22.54
CA ASP A 144 15.27 18.20 22.30
C ASP A 144 13.97 18.98 22.05
N ARG A 145 12.91 18.31 21.61
CA ARG A 145 11.60 18.93 21.39
C ARG A 145 10.77 19.09 22.66
N PHE A 146 11.18 18.45 23.75
CA PHE A 146 10.43 18.37 25.01
C PHE A 146 11.18 18.98 26.19
N ALA A 147 12.38 19.54 25.97
CA ALA A 147 13.18 20.16 26.99
C ALA A 147 13.92 21.40 26.45
N ASP A 148 14.00 22.45 27.26
CA ASP A 148 14.71 23.68 26.89
C ASP A 148 16.24 23.50 26.88
N THR A 149 16.74 22.51 27.63
CA THR A 149 18.16 22.22 27.76
C THR A 149 18.43 20.71 27.77
N PRO A 150 19.62 20.26 27.32
CA PRO A 150 19.98 18.84 27.37
C PRO A 150 19.97 18.23 28.76
N ALA A 151 20.18 19.03 29.81
CA ALA A 151 20.18 18.55 31.20
C ALA A 151 18.78 18.18 31.72
N THR A 152 17.74 18.68 31.06
CA THR A 152 16.33 18.49 31.44
C THR A 152 15.58 17.54 30.51
N GLU A 153 16.28 16.91 29.57
CA GLU A 153 15.71 15.93 28.65
C GLU A 153 15.17 14.69 29.39
N PRO A 154 14.03 14.12 28.95
CA PRO A 154 13.54 12.84 29.47
C PRO A 154 14.57 11.72 29.20
N ARG A 155 14.74 10.80 30.15
CA ARG A 155 15.62 9.63 30.06
C ARG A 155 14.87 8.33 30.32
#